data_AF-A0A7C5U5J5-F1
#
_entry.id   AF-A0A7C5U5J5-F1
#
_cell.length_a   1.000
_cell.length_b   1.000
_cell.length_c   1.000
_cell.angle_alpha   90.00
_cell.angle_beta   90.00
_cell.angle_gamma   90.00
#
_symmetry.space_group_name_H-M   'P 1'
#
loop_
_entity.id
_entity.type
_entity.pdbx_description
1 polymer ?
#
loop_
_entity_poly.entity_id
_entity_poly.type
_entity_poly.pdbx_seq_one_letter_code
_entity_poly.pdbx_strand_id
1 'polypeptide(L)'
;MSVYGGQPILLLKEGTSRTIGRDALRANIMAARILAETVRTSLGPKGMDKMLVDSFGDITITNDGATILKEMDVQHPAAKMMVEISKAQDDE
;
A
#
# COMPACT_ATOMS: atom_id res chain seq x y z
N MET A 1 7.11 -8.14 -54.14
CA MET A 1 8.24 -7.68 -53.33
C MET A 1 7.75 -7.62 -51.89
N SER A 2 8.33 -8.45 -51.02
CA SER A 2 7.75 -8.94 -49.76
C SER A 2 7.48 -7.83 -48.74
N VAL A 3 6.28 -7.84 -48.18
CA VAL A 3 5.88 -7.06 -47.00
C VAL A 3 6.61 -7.68 -45.80
N TYR A 4 7.67 -7.02 -45.31
CA TYR A 4 8.23 -7.37 -44.01
C TYR A 4 7.27 -6.89 -42.92
N GLY A 5 6.25 -7.71 -42.66
CA GLY A 5 5.38 -7.59 -41.50
C GLY A 5 6.18 -7.88 -40.23
N GLY A 6 6.69 -6.82 -39.59
CA GLY A 6 7.17 -6.93 -38.22
C GLY A 6 5.98 -7.28 -37.32
N GLN A 7 6.03 -8.45 -36.67
CA GLN A 7 5.07 -8.78 -35.62
C GLN A 7 4.98 -7.61 -34.63
N PRO A 8 3.78 -7.14 -34.25
CA PRO A 8 3.65 -6.14 -33.21
C PRO A 8 4.26 -6.71 -31.92
N ILE A 9 5.33 -6.08 -31.44
CA ILE A 9 5.95 -6.43 -30.16
C ILE A 9 5.03 -5.90 -29.07
N LEU A 10 4.32 -6.81 -28.42
CA LEU A 10 3.49 -6.49 -27.26
C LEU A 10 4.41 -6.34 -26.03
N LEU A 11 4.83 -5.11 -25.70
CA LEU A 11 5.73 -4.87 -24.56
C LEU A 11 5.06 -5.15 -23.20
N LEU A 12 3.73 -5.03 -23.12
CA LEU A 12 2.95 -5.27 -21.91
C LEU A 12 1.77 -6.19 -22.23
N LYS A 13 1.45 -7.11 -21.31
CA LYS A 13 0.27 -7.97 -21.43
C LYS A 13 -0.99 -7.11 -21.51
N GLU A 14 -1.96 -7.51 -22.35
CA GLU A 14 -3.28 -6.88 -22.39
C GLU A 14 -3.89 -6.79 -20.98
N GLY A 15 -4.42 -5.61 -20.64
CA GLY A 15 -4.93 -5.29 -19.29
C GLY A 15 -3.90 -4.65 -18.35
N THR A 16 -2.63 -4.50 -18.76
CA THR A 16 -1.63 -3.78 -17.95
C THR A 16 -1.85 -2.29 -18.05
N SER A 17 -2.26 -1.67 -16.93
CA SER A 17 -2.27 -0.21 -16.79
C SER A 17 -0.91 0.27 -16.32
N ARG A 18 -0.41 1.36 -16.90
CA ARG A 18 0.84 2.00 -16.50
C ARG A 18 0.62 3.48 -16.26
N THR A 19 0.84 3.90 -15.02
CA THR A 19 0.90 5.31 -14.64
C THR A 19 2.36 5.77 -14.68
N ILE A 20 2.66 6.92 -15.30
CA ILE A 20 4.03 7.43 -15.50
C ILE A 20 4.11 8.89 -15.05
N GLY A 21 5.31 9.32 -14.66
CA GLY A 21 5.61 10.73 -14.40
C GLY A 21 4.97 11.26 -13.13
N ARG A 22 4.46 12.49 -13.18
CA ARG A 22 3.95 13.21 -12.00
C ARG A 22 2.74 12.54 -11.36
N ASP A 23 1.91 11.87 -12.15
CA ASP A 23 0.70 11.23 -11.61
C ASP A 23 1.03 9.98 -10.81
N ALA A 24 2.02 9.19 -11.26
CA ALA A 24 2.55 8.07 -10.48
C ALA A 24 3.17 8.55 -9.17
N LEU A 25 3.93 9.65 -9.20
CA LEU A 25 4.51 10.25 -8.00
C LEU A 25 3.43 10.70 -7.01
N ARG A 26 2.40 11.39 -7.49
CA ARG A 26 1.27 11.83 -6.66
C ARG A 26 0.53 10.66 -6.04
N ALA A 27 0.26 9.60 -6.81
CA ALA A 27 -0.40 8.39 -6.31
C ALA A 27 0.43 7.73 -5.20
N ASN A 28 1.74 7.59 -5.40
CA ASN A 28 2.65 7.03 -4.39
C ASN A 28 2.63 7.85 -3.09
N ILE A 29 2.74 9.18 -3.18
CA ILE A 29 2.72 10.07 -2.01
C ILE A 29 1.37 10.00 -1.30
N MET A 30 0.26 10.01 -2.04
CA MET A 30 -1.08 9.91 -1.48
C MET A 30 -1.25 8.62 -0.69
N ALA A 31 -0.81 7.48 -1.24
CA ALA A 31 -0.88 6.18 -0.58
C ALA A 31 -0.12 6.20 0.76
N ALA A 32 1.10 6.73 0.79
CA ALA A 32 1.89 6.84 2.02
C ALA A 32 1.25 7.81 3.04
N ARG A 33 0.68 8.94 2.58
CA ARG A 33 0.01 9.91 3.45
C ARG A 33 -1.21 9.32 4.16
N ILE A 34 -2.03 8.55 3.44
CA ILE A 34 -3.22 7.91 4.01
C ILE A 34 -2.83 6.94 5.13
N LEU A 35 -1.78 6.13 4.92
CA LEU A 35 -1.26 5.24 5.97
C LEU A 35 -0.77 6.03 7.19
N ALA A 36 0.01 7.09 6.96
CA ALA A 36 0.52 7.94 8.03
C ALA A 36 -0.61 8.60 8.84
N GLU A 37 -1.66 9.09 8.17
CA GLU A 37 -2.83 9.69 8.82
C GLU A 37 -3.60 8.67 9.68
N THR A 38 -3.64 7.40 9.25
CA THR A 38 -4.31 6.31 9.98
C THR A 38 -3.63 6.01 11.32
N VAL A 39 -2.29 5.95 11.34
CA VAL A 39 -1.51 5.62 12.55
C VAL A 39 -1.19 6.85 13.41
N ARG A 40 -1.28 8.06 12.87
CA ARG A 40 -0.86 9.32 13.54
C ARG A 40 -1.46 9.49 14.94
N THR A 41 -2.74 9.15 15.11
CA THR A 41 -3.43 9.33 16.39
C THR A 41 -3.04 8.33 17.46
N SER A 42 -2.37 7.25 17.07
CA SER A 42 -1.93 6.17 17.95
C SER A 42 -0.54 6.43 18.55
N LEU A 43 0.14 7.50 18.10
CA LEU A 43 1.46 7.87 18.57
C LEU A 43 1.43 8.60 19.93
N GLY A 44 2.29 8.14 20.85
CA GLY A 44 2.57 8.81 22.13
C GLY A 44 1.82 8.21 23.32
N PRO A 45 2.07 8.70 24.55
CA PRO A 45 1.53 8.13 25.79
C PRO A 45 0.01 8.31 25.95
N LYS A 46 -0.61 9.16 25.12
CA LYS A 46 -2.06 9.32 25.00
C LYS A 46 -2.56 8.92 23.60
N GLY A 47 -1.86 7.99 22.96
CA GLY A 47 -2.28 7.41 21.69
C GLY A 47 -3.67 6.80 21.80
N MET A 48 -4.48 6.98 20.77
CA MET A 48 -5.81 6.39 20.70
C MET A 48 -5.75 4.98 20.13
N ASP A 49 -6.38 4.04 20.83
CA ASP A 49 -6.60 2.70 20.33
C ASP A 49 -7.43 2.72 19.04
N LYS A 50 -7.13 1.76 18.16
CA LYS A 50 -7.90 1.48 16.95
C LYS A 50 -8.61 0.16 17.13
N MET A 51 -9.91 0.19 16.86
CA MET A 51 -10.72 -1.01 16.70
C MET A 51 -10.66 -1.40 15.22
N LEU A 52 -10.03 -2.54 14.96
CA LEU A 52 -9.91 -3.17 13.65
C LEU A 52 -10.93 -4.31 13.60
N VAL A 53 -11.70 -4.36 12.51
CA VAL A 53 -12.71 -5.39 12.28
C VAL A 53 -12.36 -6.05 10.97
N ASP A 54 -12.13 -7.36 11.00
CA ASP A 54 -11.79 -8.11 9.81
C ASP A 54 -13.05 -8.45 8.96
N SER A 55 -12.85 -9.20 7.88
CA SER A 55 -13.97 -9.62 7.02
C SER A 55 -14.86 -10.71 7.63
N PHE A 56 -14.38 -11.41 8.65
CA PHE A 56 -15.10 -12.48 9.35
C PHE A 56 -15.81 -12.01 10.62
N GLY A 57 -15.59 -10.76 11.03
CA GLY A 57 -16.17 -10.14 12.22
C GLY A 57 -15.28 -10.20 13.46
N ASP A 58 -14.04 -10.70 13.36
CA ASP A 58 -13.09 -10.70 14.46
C ASP A 58 -12.63 -9.26 14.74
N ILE A 59 -12.57 -8.93 16.03
CA ILE A 59 -12.27 -7.58 16.52
C ILE A 59 -10.91 -7.59 17.19
N THR A 60 -10.01 -6.74 16.70
CA THR A 60 -8.71 -6.47 17.32
C THR A 60 -8.63 -5.01 17.73
N ILE A 61 -8.38 -4.75 19.01
CA ILE A 61 -8.19 -3.38 19.54
C ILE A 61 -6.70 -3.22 19.87
N THR A 62 -6.04 -2.26 19.22
CA THR A 62 -4.61 -2.02 19.44
C THR A 62 -4.23 -0.55 19.19
N ASN A 63 -3.20 -0.10 19.90
CA ASN A 63 -2.51 1.16 19.66
C ASN A 63 -1.16 0.98 18.94
N ASP A 64 -0.75 -0.26 18.70
CA ASP A 64 0.51 -0.54 18.01
C ASP A 64 0.38 -0.30 16.50
N GLY A 65 1.22 0.60 15.98
CA GLY A 65 1.22 0.99 14.57
C GLY A 65 1.58 -0.15 13.63
N ALA A 66 2.50 -1.03 14.01
CA ALA A 66 2.91 -2.16 13.17
C ALA A 66 1.75 -3.17 13.02
N THR A 67 1.09 -3.50 14.13
CA THR A 67 -0.11 -4.35 14.13
C THR A 67 -1.25 -3.71 13.32
N ILE A 68 -1.52 -2.41 13.48
CA ILE A 68 -2.55 -1.71 12.70
C ILE A 68 -2.27 -1.85 11.20
N LEU A 69 -1.03 -1.59 10.76
CA LEU A 69 -0.64 -1.67 9.36
C LEU A 69 -0.67 -3.09 8.80
N LYS A 70 -0.45 -4.11 9.63
CA LYS A 70 -0.49 -5.53 9.25
C LYS A 70 -1.91 -6.02 8.96
N GLU A 71 -2.89 -5.55 9.72
CA GLU A 71 -4.30 -5.94 9.55
C GLU A 71 -5.00 -5.17 8.40
N MET A 72 -4.38 -4.12 7.86
CA MET A 72 -4.95 -3.36 6.75
C MET A 72 -4.78 -4.08 5.40
N ASP A 73 -5.87 -4.23 4.64
CA ASP A 73 -5.81 -4.67 3.25
C ASP A 73 -5.38 -3.52 2.33
N VAL A 74 -4.12 -3.54 1.93
CA VAL A 74 -3.49 -2.50 1.12
C VAL A 74 -3.24 -3.01 -0.30
N GLN A 75 -3.85 -2.38 -1.30
CA GLN A 75 -3.68 -2.76 -2.71
C GLN A 75 -2.53 -2.00 -3.40
N HIS A 76 -2.29 -0.75 -3.02
CA HIS A 76 -1.33 0.12 -3.69
C HIS A 76 0.14 -0.32 -3.40
N PRO A 77 1.01 -0.51 -4.42
CA PRO A 77 2.37 -1.04 -4.20
C PRO A 77 3.23 -0.22 -3.24
N ALA A 78 3.19 1.11 -3.35
CA ALA A 78 3.93 1.98 -2.44
C ALA A 78 3.47 1.85 -0.98
N ALA A 79 2.18 1.59 -0.74
CA ALA A 79 1.65 1.42 0.59
C ALA A 79 1.99 0.02 1.14
N LYS A 80 1.99 -1.04 0.31
CA LYS A 80 2.52 -2.36 0.69
C LYS A 80 3.98 -2.26 1.16
N MET A 81 4.80 -1.52 0.42
CA MET A 81 6.20 -1.29 0.80
C MET A 81 6.32 -0.64 2.19
N MET A 82 5.46 0.32 2.53
CA MET A 82 5.44 0.96 3.86
C MET A 82 5.06 -0.04 4.97
N VAL A 83 4.11 -0.94 4.72
CA VAL A 83 3.73 -2.00 5.67
C VAL A 83 4.92 -2.94 5.93
N GLU A 84 5.64 -3.34 4.89
CA GLU A 84 6.82 -4.20 5.04
C GLU A 84 7.97 -3.50 5.79
N ILE A 85 8.18 -2.21 5.56
CA ILE A 85 9.13 -1.40 6.35
C ILE A 85 8.73 -1.39 7.83
N SER A 86 7.44 -1.23 8.13
CA SER A 86 6.95 -1.23 9.51
C SER A 86 7.18 -2.57 10.20
N LYS A 87 7.01 -3.70 9.50
CA LYS A 87 7.30 -5.02 10.05
C LYS A 87 8.78 -5.20 10.34
N ALA A 88 9.63 -4.84 9.38
CA ALA A 88 11.08 -4.93 9.54
C ALA A 88 11.60 -4.07 10.71
N GLN A 89 10.96 -2.93 10.98
CA GLN A 89 11.31 -2.07 12.11
C GLN A 89 10.82 -2.61 13.46
N ASP A 90 9.73 -3.38 13.48
CA ASP A 90 9.18 -4.00 14.69
C ASP A 90 9.93 -5.28 15.08
N ASP A 91 10.50 -5.97 14.09
CA ASP A 91 11.35 -7.15 14.26
C ASP A 91 12.80 -6.82 14.71
N GLU A 92 13.18 -5.54 14.74
CA GLU A 92 14.49 -5.02 15.19
C GLU A 92 14.53 -4.73 16.71
#